data_AF-A0A4R0NW14-F1
#
_entry.id   AF-A0A4R0NW14-F1
#
_cell.length_a   1.000
_cell.length_b   1.000
_cell.length_c   1.000
_cell.angle_alpha   90.00
_cell.angle_beta   90.00
_cell.angle_gamma   90.00
#
_symmetry.space_group_name_H-M   'P 1'
#
loop_
_entity.id
_entity.type
_entity.pdbx_description
1 polymer ?
#
loop_
_entity_poly.entity_id
_entity_poly.type
_entity_poly.pdbx_seq_one_letter_code
_entity_poly.pdbx_strand_id
1 'polypeptide(L)'
;MGRKKAKNQDELLVHLLRVRVNDATMKRLEKLLAESSCRSIGEVGRKLLSRERINCFYRDASLAGPMEELALIRKELKSIGININQQTRYFNAVKSHAEKAFHAERTVELYQKIDARMERLFGLISKLAGKWLQG
;
A
#
# COMPACT_ATOMS: atom_id res chain seq x y z
N MET A 1 32.76 -14.14 -38.72
CA MET A 1 31.69 -14.65 -37.83
C MET A 1 30.38 -13.97 -38.20
N GLY A 2 29.54 -14.59 -39.04
CA GLY A 2 28.26 -14.03 -39.47
C GLY A 2 27.23 -14.12 -38.34
N ARG A 3 26.63 -12.99 -37.96
CA ARG A 3 25.59 -12.92 -36.93
C ARG A 3 24.43 -13.83 -37.34
N LYS A 4 24.08 -14.83 -36.52
CA LYS A 4 22.93 -15.71 -36.74
C LYS A 4 21.67 -14.84 -36.93
N LYS A 5 20.94 -15.07 -38.03
CA LYS A 5 19.69 -14.35 -38.32
C LYS A 5 18.67 -14.64 -37.21
N ALA A 6 18.00 -13.60 -36.72
CA ALA A 6 16.94 -13.75 -35.73
C ALA A 6 15.77 -14.56 -36.33
N LYS A 7 15.13 -15.41 -35.51
CA LYS A 7 14.08 -16.35 -35.94
C LYS A 7 12.80 -15.65 -36.44
N ASN A 8 12.47 -14.48 -35.91
CA ASN A 8 11.33 -13.66 -36.35
C ASN A 8 11.84 -12.43 -37.09
N GLN A 9 12.04 -12.54 -38.40
CA GLN A 9 12.49 -11.40 -39.22
C GLN A 9 11.43 -10.30 -39.32
N ASP A 10 10.15 -10.68 -39.24
CA ASP A 10 9.02 -9.75 -39.38
C ASP A 10 8.82 -8.85 -38.15
N GLU A 11 9.32 -9.25 -36.97
CA GLU A 11 9.26 -8.46 -35.73
C GLU A 11 10.48 -7.55 -35.55
N LEU A 12 11.44 -7.58 -36.49
CA LEU A 12 12.62 -6.74 -36.43
C LEU A 12 12.24 -5.28 -36.69
N LEU A 13 12.76 -4.39 -35.85
CA LEU A 13 12.62 -2.95 -36.02
C LEU A 13 13.60 -2.47 -37.10
N VAL A 14 13.21 -2.62 -38.36
CA VAL A 14 14.07 -2.31 -39.52
C VAL A 14 14.02 -0.84 -39.93
N HIS A 15 12.87 -0.18 -39.74
CA HIS A 15 12.65 1.19 -40.22
C HIS A 15 12.77 2.22 -39.09
N LEU A 16 13.60 3.26 -39.30
CA LEU A 16 13.75 4.38 -38.37
C LEU A 16 12.70 5.46 -38.66
N LEU A 17 11.90 5.79 -37.66
CA LEU A 17 10.95 6.90 -37.72
C LEU A 17 11.53 8.13 -37.02
N ARG A 18 11.74 9.25 -37.73
CA ARG A 18 12.12 10.54 -37.16
C ARG A 18 10.94 11.50 -37.23
N VAL A 19 10.28 11.76 -36.11
CA VAL A 19 9.10 12.62 -36.03
C VAL A 19 9.43 13.86 -35.21
N ARG A 20 9.08 15.04 -35.74
CA ARG A 20 9.08 16.29 -34.96
C ARG A 20 7.70 16.44 -34.31
N VAL A 21 7.70 16.74 -33.01
CA VAL A 21 6.48 16.97 -32.24
C VAL A 21 6.56 18.34 -31.57
N ASN A 22 5.40 18.90 -31.24
CA ASN A 22 5.33 20.12 -30.44
C ASN A 22 5.53 19.82 -28.94
N ASP A 23 5.79 20.85 -28.14
CA ASP A 23 6.05 20.71 -26.70
C ASP A 23 4.89 20.09 -25.93
N ALA A 24 3.65 20.38 -26.32
CA ALA A 24 2.46 19.80 -25.71
C ALA A 24 2.42 18.27 -25.90
N THR A 25 2.76 17.80 -27.10
CA THR A 25 2.81 16.36 -27.40
C THR A 25 4.01 15.71 -26.72
N MET A 26 5.16 16.40 -26.65
CA MET A 26 6.33 15.89 -25.92
C MET A 26 6.01 15.66 -24.44
N LYS A 27 5.41 16.65 -23.76
CA LYS A 27 4.97 16.53 -22.36
C LYS A 27 3.97 15.39 -22.16
N ARG A 28 3.05 15.19 -23.11
CA ARG A 28 2.10 14.07 -23.06
C ARG A 28 2.80 12.72 -23.16
N LEU A 29 3.80 12.59 -24.03
CA LEU A 29 4.59 11.37 -24.19
C LEU A 29 5.45 11.08 -22.97
N GLU A 30 6.03 12.12 -22.36
CA GLU A 30 6.79 11.99 -21.10
C GLU A 30 5.90 11.53 -19.95
N LYS A 31 4.69 12.09 -19.83
CA LYS A 31 3.71 11.65 -18.83
C LYS A 31 3.35 10.18 -19.03
N LEU A 32 3.06 9.76 -20.26
CA LEU A 32 2.80 8.37 -20.59
C LEU A 32 4.00 7.46 -20.32
N LEU A 33 5.22 7.93 -20.54
CA LEU A 33 6.42 7.17 -20.22
C LEU A 33 6.54 6.96 -18.70
N ALA A 34 6.33 8.00 -17.90
CA ALA A 34 6.41 7.93 -16.44
C ALA A 34 5.34 7.02 -15.84
N GLU A 35 4.14 6.99 -16.43
CA GLU A 35 3.00 6.21 -15.95
C GLU A 35 2.95 4.79 -16.51
N SER A 36 3.75 4.43 -17.53
CA SER A 36 3.62 3.13 -18.21
C SER A 36 4.79 2.18 -18.02
N SER A 37 4.61 0.94 -18.50
CA SER A 37 5.67 -0.07 -18.54
C SER A 37 6.76 0.19 -19.61
N CYS A 38 6.72 1.32 -20.31
CA CYS A 38 7.62 1.59 -21.43
C CYS A 38 8.97 2.13 -20.94
N ARG A 39 10.06 1.81 -21.64
CA ARG A 39 11.42 2.21 -21.27
C ARG A 39 11.92 3.45 -22.01
N SER A 40 11.23 3.86 -23.07
CA SER A 40 11.61 5.02 -23.87
C SER A 40 10.41 5.64 -24.57
N ILE A 41 10.52 6.92 -24.92
CA ILE A 41 9.52 7.63 -25.73
C ILE A 41 9.32 6.95 -27.09
N GLY A 42 10.39 6.39 -27.67
CA GLY A 42 10.30 5.62 -28.92
C GLY A 42 9.49 4.33 -28.76
N GLU A 43 9.52 3.70 -27.60
CA GLU A 43 8.65 2.55 -27.28
C GLU A 43 7.19 2.98 -27.10
N VAL A 44 6.93 4.07 -26.37
CA VAL A 44 5.59 4.65 -26.23
C VAL A 44 5.00 5.00 -27.60
N GLY A 45 5.78 5.70 -28.43
CA GLY A 45 5.37 6.07 -29.78
C GLY A 45 5.11 4.86 -30.67
N ARG A 46 5.96 3.83 -30.61
CA ARG A 46 5.76 2.59 -31.37
C ARG A 46 4.48 1.87 -30.96
N LYS A 47 4.22 1.73 -29.66
CA LYS A 47 2.98 1.11 -29.16
C LYS A 47 1.76 1.91 -29.58
N LEU A 48 1.84 3.24 -29.51
CA LEU A 48 0.77 4.13 -29.94
C LEU A 48 0.47 4.00 -31.44
N LEU A 49 1.51 3.96 -32.28
CA LEU A 49 1.39 3.78 -33.73
C LEU A 49 0.88 2.39 -34.11
N SER A 50 1.29 1.36 -33.38
CA SER A 50 0.89 -0.04 -33.61
C SER A 50 -0.44 -0.38 -32.95
N ARG A 51 -1.09 0.60 -32.30
CA ARG A 51 -2.33 0.45 -31.50
C ARG A 51 -2.23 -0.66 -30.44
N GLU A 52 -1.04 -0.88 -29.92
CA GLU A 52 -0.78 -1.81 -28.84
C GLU A 52 -1.23 -1.21 -27.50
N ARG A 53 -1.62 -2.08 -26.57
CA ARG A 53 -2.01 -1.64 -25.22
C ARG A 53 -0.80 -1.11 -24.47
N ILE A 54 -0.92 0.12 -23.97
CA ILE A 54 0.03 0.71 -23.03
C ILE A 54 -0.53 0.47 -21.63
N ASN A 55 0.09 -0.43 -20.87
CA ASN A 55 -0.28 -0.66 -19.48
C ASN A 55 0.27 0.51 -18.65
N CYS A 56 -0.62 1.39 -18.21
CA CYS A 56 -0.31 2.45 -17.27
C CYS A 56 -0.52 1.96 -15.83
N PHE A 57 0.51 2.07 -15.00
CA PHE A 57 0.46 1.76 -13.59
C PHE A 57 0.09 3.03 -12.81
N TYR A 58 -1.19 3.22 -12.57
CA TYR A 58 -1.65 4.20 -11.60
C TYR A 58 -1.41 3.62 -10.21
N ARG A 59 -0.40 4.14 -9.50
CA ARG A 59 -0.23 3.83 -8.08
C ARG A 59 -1.25 4.65 -7.31
N ASP A 60 -2.36 4.02 -6.96
CA ASP A 60 -3.37 4.66 -6.11
C ASP A 60 -2.81 4.85 -4.70
N ALA A 61 -2.31 6.05 -4.43
CA ALA A 61 -1.79 6.44 -3.13
C ALA A 61 -2.89 6.76 -2.11
N SER A 62 -4.18 6.72 -2.50
CA SER A 62 -5.31 7.08 -1.62
C SER A 62 -5.43 6.17 -0.39
N LEU A 63 -4.92 4.93 -0.48
CA LEU A 63 -4.94 3.93 0.58
C LEU A 63 -3.69 3.91 1.45
N ALA A 64 -2.63 4.66 1.09
CA ALA A 64 -1.37 4.65 1.84
C ALA A 64 -1.53 5.25 3.25
N GLY A 65 -2.18 6.40 3.37
CA GLY A 65 -2.40 7.08 4.66
C GLY A 65 -3.24 6.24 5.65
N PRO A 66 -4.42 5.76 5.27
CA PRO A 66 -5.22 4.89 6.14
C PRO A 66 -4.50 3.59 6.56
N MET A 67 -3.67 3.01 5.68
CA MET A 67 -2.90 1.81 6.00
C MET A 67 -1.81 2.09 7.05
N GLU A 68 -1.18 3.26 6.99
CA GLU A 68 -0.19 3.69 7.99
C GLU A 68 -0.83 3.86 9.37
N GLU A 69 -1.99 4.51 9.46
CA GLU A 69 -2.72 4.66 10.73
C GLU A 69 -3.17 3.32 11.32
N LEU A 70 -3.65 2.39 10.48
CA LEU A 70 -3.98 1.03 10.93
C LEU A 70 -2.76 0.28 11.48
N ALA A 71 -1.59 0.44 10.87
CA ALA A 71 -0.36 -0.20 11.33
C ALA A 71 0.08 0.32 12.72
N LEU A 72 -0.08 1.63 12.97
CA LEU A 72 0.18 2.24 14.28
C LEU A 72 -0.78 1.70 15.35
N ILE A 73 -2.09 1.66 15.06
CA ILE A 73 -3.09 1.13 16.00
C ILE A 73 -2.84 -0.36 16.30
N ARG A 74 -2.47 -1.16 15.29
CA ARG A 74 -2.14 -2.58 15.51
C ARG A 74 -0.96 -2.76 16.47
N LYS A 75 0.09 -1.93 16.34
CA LYS A 75 1.27 -1.97 17.22
C LYS A 75 0.89 -1.62 18.66
N GLU A 76 0.02 -0.63 18.81
CA GLU A 76 -0.52 -0.17 20.08
C GLU A 76 -1.41 -1.20 20.77
N LEU A 77 -2.34 -1.84 20.06
CA LEU A 77 -3.17 -2.90 20.62
C LEU A 77 -2.32 -4.11 21.05
N LYS A 78 -1.29 -4.45 20.27
CA LYS A 78 -0.37 -5.53 20.62
C LYS A 78 0.37 -5.27 21.94
N SER A 79 0.84 -4.05 22.18
CA SER A 79 1.54 -3.73 23.43
C SER A 79 0.59 -3.78 24.63
N ILE A 80 -0.65 -3.32 24.47
CA ILE A 80 -1.66 -3.41 25.53
C ILE A 80 -2.02 -4.88 25.83
N GLY A 81 -2.23 -5.70 24.81
CA GLY A 81 -2.51 -7.13 24.98
C GLY A 81 -1.40 -7.87 25.74
N ILE A 82 -0.14 -7.55 25.45
CA ILE A 82 1.02 -8.07 26.19
C ILE A 82 0.96 -7.65 27.67
N ASN A 83 0.66 -6.38 27.94
CA ASN A 83 0.57 -5.85 29.31
C ASN A 83 -0.58 -6.50 30.09
N ILE A 84 -1.75 -6.68 29.49
CA ILE A 84 -2.88 -7.38 30.12
C ILE A 84 -2.50 -8.82 30.44
N ASN A 85 -1.93 -9.54 29.47
CA ASN A 85 -1.52 -10.92 29.70
C ASN A 85 -0.51 -11.02 30.85
N GLN A 86 0.38 -10.04 30.98
CA GLN A 86 1.32 -9.96 32.09
C GLN A 86 0.61 -9.70 33.43
N GLN A 87 -0.34 -8.76 33.50
CA GLN A 87 -1.13 -8.51 34.72
C GLN A 87 -1.98 -9.73 35.12
N THR A 88 -2.60 -10.41 34.16
CA THR A 88 -3.37 -11.65 34.42
C THR A 88 -2.48 -12.75 34.96
N ARG A 89 -1.25 -12.91 34.43
CA ARG A 89 -0.27 -13.86 34.98
C ARG A 89 0.14 -13.52 36.42
N TYR A 90 0.38 -12.24 36.72
CA TYR A 90 0.68 -11.80 38.10
C TYR A 90 -0.50 -12.05 39.05
N PHE A 91 -1.72 -11.68 38.65
CA PHE A 91 -2.94 -11.90 39.43
C PHE A 91 -3.14 -13.39 39.79
N ASN A 92 -2.91 -14.28 38.82
CA ASN A 92 -3.05 -15.73 39.04
C ASN A 92 -1.90 -16.33 39.87
N ALA A 93 -0.71 -15.73 39.88
CA ALA A 93 0.45 -16.22 40.62
C ALA A 93 0.44 -15.84 42.11
N VAL A 94 -0.25 -14.76 42.47
CA VAL A 94 -0.25 -14.21 43.83
C VAL A 94 -1.28 -14.92 44.73
N LYS A 95 -0.89 -15.23 45.97
CA LYS A 95 -1.75 -15.88 46.99
C LYS A 95 -2.44 -14.89 47.94
N SER A 96 -1.93 -13.66 48.07
CA SER A 96 -2.47 -12.62 48.96
C SER A 96 -3.69 -11.92 48.36
N HIS A 97 -4.74 -11.73 49.16
CA HIS A 97 -6.00 -11.11 48.73
C HIS A 97 -5.85 -9.61 48.41
N ALA A 98 -4.96 -8.90 49.13
CA ALA A 98 -4.74 -7.46 48.93
C ALA A 98 -4.01 -7.15 47.62
N GLU A 99 -3.00 -7.95 47.27
CA GLU A 99 -2.27 -7.82 46.00
C GLU A 99 -3.15 -8.20 44.79
N LYS A 100 -4.06 -9.16 44.95
CA LYS A 100 -5.07 -9.47 43.92
C LYS A 100 -5.99 -8.30 43.62
N ALA A 101 -6.47 -7.60 44.64
CA ALA A 101 -7.32 -6.42 44.46
C ALA A 101 -6.60 -5.29 43.71
N PHE A 102 -5.33 -5.04 44.05
CA PHE A 102 -4.49 -4.06 43.36
C PHE A 102 -4.28 -4.39 41.87
N HIS A 103 -4.01 -5.65 41.53
CA HIS A 103 -3.86 -6.06 40.13
C HIS A 103 -5.19 -6.04 39.36
N ALA A 104 -6.33 -6.27 40.03
CA ALA A 104 -7.65 -6.17 39.42
C ALA A 104 -7.99 -4.73 39.01
N GLU A 105 -7.79 -3.75 39.89
CA GLU A 105 -7.99 -2.32 39.57
C GLU A 105 -7.13 -1.88 38.39
N ARG A 106 -5.85 -2.27 38.38
CA ARG A 106 -4.93 -1.95 37.28
C ARG A 106 -5.35 -2.57 35.95
N THR A 107 -5.99 -3.73 36.00
CA THR A 107 -6.54 -4.39 34.81
C THR A 107 -7.76 -3.64 34.27
N VAL A 108 -8.63 -3.12 35.14
CA VAL A 108 -9.78 -2.30 34.75
C VAL A 108 -9.33 -1.01 34.04
N GLU A 109 -8.31 -0.32 34.55
CA GLU A 109 -7.76 0.87 33.88
C GLU A 109 -7.19 0.56 32.48
N LEU A 110 -6.56 -0.61 32.32
CA LEU A 110 -6.05 -1.06 31.02
C LEU A 110 -7.19 -1.36 30.03
N TYR A 111 -8.30 -1.95 30.50
CA TYR A 111 -9.49 -2.19 29.68
C TYR A 111 -10.14 -0.89 29.21
N GLN A 112 -10.26 0.14 30.06
CA GLN A 112 -10.79 1.45 29.67
C GLN A 112 -9.93 2.11 28.58
N LYS A 113 -8.60 1.96 28.64
CA LYS A 113 -7.69 2.44 27.60
C LYS A 113 -7.82 1.67 26.28
N ILE A 114 -8.27 0.41 26.30
CA ILE A 114 -8.57 -0.36 25.08
C ILE A 114 -9.82 0.17 24.40
N ASP A 115 -10.89 0.43 25.16
CA ASP A 115 -12.18 0.84 24.60
C ASP A 115 -12.03 2.11 23.75
N ALA A 116 -11.35 3.12 24.27
CA ALA A 116 -11.08 4.36 23.54
C ALA A 116 -10.27 4.14 22.24
N ARG A 117 -9.39 3.14 22.21
CA ARG A 117 -8.59 2.79 21.02
C ARG A 117 -9.39 1.94 20.03
N MET A 118 -10.29 1.07 20.52
CA MET A 118 -11.21 0.29 19.72
C MET A 118 -12.19 1.20 18.96
N GLU A 119 -12.75 2.22 19.60
CA GLU A 119 -13.57 3.22 18.91
C GLU A 119 -12.82 3.92 17.77
N ARG A 120 -11.56 4.28 18.03
CA ARG A 120 -10.69 4.92 17.03
C ARG A 120 -10.40 3.98 15.84
N LEU A 121 -10.19 2.69 16.11
CA LEU A 121 -10.03 1.65 15.09
C LEU A 121 -11.32 1.50 14.26
N PHE A 122 -12.48 1.38 14.90
CA PHE A 122 -13.76 1.26 14.20
C PHE A 122 -14.08 2.47 13.33
N GLY A 123 -13.71 3.68 13.78
CA GLY A 123 -13.82 4.91 12.98
C GLY A 123 -12.99 4.85 11.70
N LEU A 124 -11.77 4.30 11.75
CA LEU A 124 -10.91 4.16 10.56
C LEU A 124 -11.37 3.06 9.63
N ILE A 125 -11.81 1.92 10.18
CA ILE A 125 -12.42 0.84 9.39
C ILE A 125 -13.65 1.36 8.65
N SER A 126 -14.48 2.18 9.29
CA SER A 126 -15.67 2.77 8.67
C SER A 126 -15.31 3.74 7.54
N LYS A 127 -14.29 4.59 7.73
CA LYS A 127 -13.78 5.49 6.67
C LYS A 127 -13.21 4.72 5.48
N LEU A 128 -12.48 3.63 5.75
CA LEU A 128 -11.92 2.76 4.71
C LEU A 128 -13.01 2.00 3.95
N ALA A 129 -13.99 1.44 4.67
CA ALA A 129 -15.14 0.77 4.08
C ALA A 129 -15.97 1.73 3.22
N GLY A 130 -16.16 2.99 3.66
CA GLY A 130 -16.83 4.02 2.88
C GLY A 130 -16.11 4.34 1.56
N LYS A 131 -14.78 4.46 1.57
CA LYS A 131 -13.99 4.64 0.34
C LYS A 131 -14.03 3.42 -0.58
N TRP A 132 -14.05 2.21 -0.01
CA TRP A 132 -14.09 0.96 -0.77
C TRP A 132 -15.45 0.70 -1.42
N LEU A 133 -16.55 1.13 -0.80
CA LEU A 133 -17.92 1.00 -1.33
C LEU A 133 -18.30 2.08 -2.36
N GLN A 134 -17.45 3.10 -2.55
CA GLN A 134 -17.62 4.15 -3.54
C GLN A 134 -16.93 3.83 -4.88
N GLY A 135 -16.32 2.65 -5.01
CA GLY A 135 -15.69 2.13 -6.24
C GLY A 135 -16.63 1.29 -7.09
#